data_AF-A0A2K4MQB1-F1
#
_entry.id   AF-A0A2K4MQB1-F1
#
_cell.length_a   1.000
_cell.length_b   1.000
_cell.length_c   1.000
_cell.angle_alpha   90.00
_cell.angle_beta   90.00
_cell.angle_gamma   90.00
#
_symmetry.space_group_name_H-M   'P 1'
#
loop_
_entity.id
_entity.type
_entity.pdbx_description
1 polymer ?
#
loop_
_entity_poly.entity_id
_entity_poly.type
_entity_poly.pdbx_seq_one_letter_code
_entity_poly.pdbx_strand_id
1 'polypeptide(L)'
;MGMQYAVQRYAATRPWARRIAQLYAQAIQAAEARAQMKDVIKRELERAAQVFDIPQSAIVTELALAEAWGHFARHGRVVSHLDASLADALAHTRQPGNLPDTLSLPADAFFLHVPCEGGAFITHQPERRALLLTLVRMGFAPDGVNWLQAADQVELVRVEYPGELAPQLKEVAAEWNGLLASVLNGLAMMTQPRLKLVREWESAAPSEWVAAVAHPSCAKTRQKARGQLLKAGFGEITFCRVEDLPAQAAYGAQGYWRRQSFGEDKAHSRLVWVAPR
;
A
#
# COMPACT_ATOMS: atom_id res chain seq x y z
N MET A 1 -1.80 -11.97 19.11
CA MET A 1 -2.61 -11.11 18.21
C MET A 1 -2.04 -11.26 16.81
N GLY A 2 -2.87 -11.62 15.82
CA GLY A 2 -2.42 -11.74 14.42
C GLY A 2 -2.06 -10.37 13.83
N MET A 3 -1.19 -10.36 12.81
CA MET A 3 -0.88 -9.14 12.06
C MET A 3 -2.15 -8.66 11.33
N GLN A 4 -2.54 -7.41 11.55
CA GLN A 4 -3.64 -6.77 10.85
C GLN A 4 -3.11 -5.63 9.98
N TYR A 5 -3.58 -5.53 8.74
CA TYR A 5 -3.19 -4.48 7.81
C TYR A 5 -4.04 -3.22 7.99
N ALA A 6 -3.49 -2.05 7.66
CA ALA A 6 -4.22 -0.78 7.74
C ALA A 6 -5.51 -0.79 6.90
N VAL A 7 -5.50 -1.51 5.76
CA VAL A 7 -6.69 -1.69 4.91
C VAL A 7 -7.82 -2.43 5.62
N GLN A 8 -7.50 -3.40 6.48
CA GLN A 8 -8.48 -4.13 7.28
C GLN A 8 -9.02 -3.25 8.41
N ARG A 9 -8.15 -2.48 9.08
CA ARG A 9 -8.57 -1.51 10.09
C ARG A 9 -9.47 -0.42 9.50
N TYR A 10 -9.13 0.09 8.31
CA TYR A 10 -9.97 1.03 7.58
C TYR A 10 -11.37 0.44 7.32
N ALA A 11 -11.42 -0.77 6.78
CA ALA A 11 -12.68 -1.45 6.47
C ALA A 11 -13.55 -1.71 7.71
N ALA A 12 -12.93 -1.99 8.86
CA ALA A 12 -13.62 -2.29 10.11
C ALA A 12 -14.13 -1.01 10.82
N THR A 13 -13.39 0.09 10.73
CA THR A 13 -13.65 1.30 11.53
C THR A 13 -14.45 2.37 10.80
N ARG A 14 -14.47 2.38 9.46
CA ARG A 14 -15.18 3.41 8.69
C ARG A 14 -16.57 2.95 8.26
N PRO A 15 -17.65 3.66 8.63
CA PRO A 15 -19.02 3.22 8.36
C PRO A 15 -19.36 3.19 6.86
N TRP A 16 -18.67 4.01 6.05
CA TRP A 16 -18.87 4.08 4.60
C TRP A 16 -17.99 3.14 3.78
N ALA A 17 -17.00 2.45 4.37
CA ALA A 17 -15.99 1.72 3.60
C ALA A 17 -16.61 0.70 2.63
N ARG A 18 -17.63 -0.05 3.08
CA ARG A 18 -18.37 -0.99 2.23
C ARG A 18 -19.07 -0.29 1.07
N ARG A 19 -19.73 0.84 1.33
CA ARG A 19 -20.47 1.60 0.30
C ARG A 19 -19.51 2.15 -0.75
N ILE A 20 -18.40 2.74 -0.33
CA ILE A 20 -17.39 3.29 -1.26
C ILE A 20 -16.79 2.20 -2.14
N ALA A 21 -16.47 1.04 -1.57
CA ALA A 21 -15.97 -0.10 -2.34
C ALA A 21 -16.99 -0.54 -3.41
N GLN A 22 -18.28 -0.53 -3.11
CA GLN A 22 -19.34 -0.85 -4.09
C GLN A 22 -19.43 0.21 -5.19
N LEU A 23 -19.39 1.50 -4.83
CA LEU A 23 -19.43 2.61 -5.81
C LEU A 23 -18.31 2.48 -6.84
N TYR A 24 -17.07 2.29 -6.37
CA TYR A 24 -15.91 2.17 -7.24
C TYR A 24 -15.87 0.87 -8.05
N ALA A 25 -16.47 -0.22 -7.55
CA ALA A 25 -16.60 -1.47 -8.28
C ALA A 25 -17.68 -1.43 -9.39
N GLN A 26 -18.71 -0.59 -9.22
CA GLN A 26 -19.84 -0.48 -10.14
C GLN A 26 -19.66 0.64 -11.18
N ALA A 27 -18.91 1.68 -10.84
CA ALA A 27 -18.77 2.84 -11.71
C ALA A 27 -17.95 2.53 -12.96
N ILE A 28 -18.49 2.95 -14.10
CA ILE A 28 -17.78 2.90 -15.39
C ILE A 28 -16.60 3.89 -15.35
N GLN A 29 -16.82 5.09 -14.80
CA GLN A 29 -15.82 6.14 -14.68
C GLN A 29 -15.46 6.44 -13.22
N ALA A 30 -14.17 6.60 -12.94
CA ALA A 30 -13.70 6.91 -11.59
C ALA A 30 -14.23 8.26 -11.06
N ALA A 31 -14.44 9.24 -11.96
CA ALA A 31 -14.96 10.56 -11.59
C ALA A 31 -16.39 10.50 -11.02
N GLU A 32 -17.24 9.63 -11.58
CA GLU A 32 -18.60 9.42 -11.10
C GLU A 32 -18.61 8.80 -9.70
N ALA A 33 -17.83 7.73 -9.50
CA ALA A 33 -17.67 7.12 -8.18
C ALA A 33 -17.18 8.14 -7.15
N ARG A 34 -16.22 8.99 -7.53
CA ARG A 34 -15.66 10.03 -6.67
C ARG A 34 -16.70 11.07 -6.28
N ALA A 35 -17.57 11.51 -7.19
CA ALA A 35 -18.63 12.45 -6.87
C ALA A 35 -19.61 11.85 -5.84
N GLN A 36 -20.10 10.62 -6.09
CA GLN A 36 -21.00 9.93 -5.17
C GLN A 36 -20.34 9.63 -3.82
N MET A 37 -19.05 9.30 -3.82
CA MET A 37 -18.25 9.09 -2.62
C MET A 37 -18.21 10.35 -1.74
N LYS A 38 -17.97 11.53 -2.34
CA LYS A 38 -17.96 12.80 -1.61
C LYS A 38 -19.31 13.07 -0.94
N ASP A 39 -20.42 12.79 -1.62
CA ASP A 39 -21.76 12.95 -1.04
C ASP A 39 -22.02 12.01 0.14
N VAL A 40 -21.58 10.75 0.05
CA VAL A 40 -21.69 9.78 1.14
C VAL A 40 -20.91 10.24 2.36
N ILE A 41 -19.65 10.64 2.18
CA ILE A 41 -18.79 11.07 3.28
C ILE A 41 -19.29 12.37 3.88
N LYS A 42 -19.72 13.33 3.04
CA LYS A 42 -20.27 14.61 3.51
C LYS A 42 -21.44 14.40 4.47
N ARG A 43 -22.40 13.53 4.13
CA ARG A 43 -23.55 13.24 5.01
C ARG A 43 -23.14 12.64 6.35
N GLU A 44 -22.15 11.75 6.35
CA GLU A 44 -21.65 11.13 7.59
C GLU A 44 -20.81 12.11 8.43
N LEU A 45 -20.03 12.98 7.79
CA LEU A 45 -19.32 14.07 8.46
C LEU A 45 -20.29 15.10 9.06
N GLU A 46 -21.36 15.47 8.34
CA GLU A 46 -22.40 16.38 8.84
C GLU A 46 -23.12 15.77 10.05
N ARG A 47 -23.41 14.47 10.03
CA ARG A 47 -23.96 13.75 11.19
C ARG A 47 -22.99 13.76 12.37
N ALA A 48 -21.72 13.49 12.13
CA ALA A 48 -20.70 13.50 13.18
C ALA A 48 -20.47 14.91 13.76
N ALA A 49 -20.54 15.94 12.93
CA ALA A 49 -20.38 17.34 13.33
C ALA A 49 -21.47 17.84 14.30
N GLN A 50 -22.60 17.11 14.42
CA GLN A 50 -23.62 17.41 15.43
C GLN A 50 -23.14 17.13 16.87
N VAL A 51 -22.11 16.29 17.02
CA VAL A 51 -21.64 15.79 18.33
C VAL A 51 -20.17 16.11 18.57
N PHE A 52 -19.37 16.26 17.52
CA PHE A 52 -17.93 16.47 17.60
C PHE A 52 -17.50 17.67 16.75
N ASP A 53 -16.48 18.40 17.20
CA ASP A 53 -15.77 19.34 16.33
C ASP A 53 -14.83 18.55 15.41
N ILE A 54 -14.90 18.83 14.11
CA ILE A 54 -14.15 18.09 13.08
C ILE A 54 -13.20 19.07 12.39
N PRO A 55 -11.89 18.96 12.63
CA PRO A 55 -10.91 19.79 11.95
C PRO A 55 -10.97 19.62 10.44
N GLN A 56 -10.82 20.72 9.68
CA GLN A 56 -10.80 20.68 8.22
C GLN A 56 -9.74 19.73 7.66
N SER A 57 -8.59 19.62 8.34
CA SER A 57 -7.53 18.67 7.99
C SER A 57 -8.01 17.22 8.05
N ALA A 58 -8.80 16.85 9.06
CA ALA A 58 -9.37 15.51 9.19
C ALA A 58 -10.33 15.18 8.04
N ILE A 59 -11.13 16.16 7.60
CA ILE A 59 -12.04 16.00 6.46
C ILE A 59 -11.26 15.72 5.17
N VAL A 60 -10.21 16.51 4.91
CA VAL A 60 -9.35 16.33 3.72
C VAL A 60 -8.69 14.96 3.74
N THR A 61 -8.14 14.56 4.88
CA THR A 61 -7.51 13.25 5.07
C THR A 61 -8.47 12.10 4.84
N GLU A 62 -9.68 12.15 5.41
CA GLU A 62 -10.67 11.08 5.25
C GLU A 62 -11.20 10.98 3.81
N LEU A 63 -11.37 12.12 3.12
CA LEU A 63 -11.74 12.11 1.70
C LEU A 63 -10.66 11.46 0.84
N ALA A 64 -9.39 11.74 1.12
CA ALA A 64 -8.26 11.13 0.40
C ALA A 64 -8.13 9.63 0.70
N LEU A 65 -8.25 9.22 1.96
CA LEU A 65 -8.27 7.80 2.35
C LEU A 65 -9.42 7.05 1.70
N ALA A 66 -10.61 7.63 1.67
CA ALA A 66 -11.77 7.06 1.02
C ALA A 66 -11.57 6.89 -0.49
N GLU A 67 -11.00 7.89 -1.15
CA GLU A 67 -10.65 7.81 -2.57
C GLU A 67 -9.63 6.69 -2.82
N ALA A 68 -8.58 6.61 -2.01
CA ALA A 68 -7.57 5.57 -2.07
C ALA A 68 -8.15 4.17 -1.82
N TRP A 69 -9.04 4.04 -0.84
CA TRP A 69 -9.79 2.80 -0.55
C TRP A 69 -10.69 2.39 -1.71
N GLY A 70 -11.38 3.35 -2.34
CA GLY A 70 -12.20 3.12 -3.52
C GLY A 70 -11.39 2.53 -4.68
N HIS A 71 -10.25 3.15 -5.00
CA HIS A 71 -9.32 2.64 -6.01
C HIS A 71 -8.79 1.26 -5.64
N PHE A 72 -8.30 1.07 -4.41
CA PHE A 72 -7.84 -0.23 -3.90
C PHE A 72 -8.91 -1.33 -4.06
N ALA A 73 -10.16 -1.03 -3.72
CA ALA A 73 -11.26 -1.98 -3.86
C ALA A 73 -11.57 -2.32 -5.33
N ARG A 74 -11.57 -1.31 -6.22
CA ARG A 74 -11.78 -1.49 -7.67
C ARG A 74 -10.73 -2.41 -8.29
N HIS A 75 -9.48 -2.28 -7.87
CA HIS A 75 -8.35 -3.03 -8.42
C HIS A 75 -8.06 -4.34 -7.66
N GLY A 76 -9.08 -4.91 -6.99
CA GLY A 76 -9.01 -6.27 -6.46
C GLY A 76 -8.46 -6.40 -5.04
N ARG A 77 -8.30 -5.29 -4.31
CA ARG A 77 -7.80 -5.26 -2.92
C ARG A 77 -6.43 -5.92 -2.75
N VAL A 78 -5.54 -5.68 -3.71
CA VAL A 78 -4.20 -6.29 -3.73
C VAL A 78 -3.34 -5.71 -2.61
N VAL A 79 -2.90 -6.57 -1.69
CA VAL A 79 -1.92 -6.20 -0.65
C VAL A 79 -0.56 -6.79 -1.01
N SER A 80 0.45 -5.94 -1.10
CA SER A 80 1.86 -6.31 -1.20
C SER A 80 2.52 -6.07 0.15
N HIS A 81 3.29 -7.05 0.63
CA HIS A 81 3.95 -7.00 1.93
C HIS A 81 5.47 -7.14 1.73
N LEU A 82 6.25 -6.17 2.19
CA LEU A 82 7.70 -6.32 2.25
C LEU A 82 8.04 -7.34 3.33
N ASP A 83 8.63 -8.48 2.96
CA ASP A 83 9.10 -9.46 3.94
C ASP A 83 10.07 -8.80 4.94
N ALA A 84 10.07 -9.24 6.20
CA ALA A 84 10.83 -8.57 7.26
C ALA A 84 12.30 -8.36 6.90
N SER A 85 12.95 -9.40 6.37
CA SER A 85 14.35 -9.34 5.91
C SER A 85 14.59 -8.29 4.82
N LEU A 86 13.65 -8.17 3.88
CA LEU A 86 13.70 -7.18 2.81
C LEU A 86 13.40 -5.77 3.35
N ALA A 87 12.42 -5.63 4.24
CA ALA A 87 12.10 -4.36 4.88
C ALA A 87 13.32 -3.81 5.64
N ASP A 88 14.00 -4.66 6.41
CA ASP A 88 15.22 -4.28 7.13
C ASP A 88 16.33 -3.86 6.16
N ALA A 89 16.56 -4.61 5.09
CA ALA A 89 17.56 -4.28 4.07
C ALA A 89 17.26 -2.94 3.37
N LEU A 90 15.98 -2.67 3.10
CA LEU A 90 15.54 -1.43 2.45
C LEU A 90 15.60 -0.24 3.41
N ALA A 91 15.32 -0.42 4.69
CA ALA A 91 15.53 0.61 5.71
C ALA A 91 17.03 1.00 5.82
N HIS A 92 17.94 0.07 5.54
CA HIS A 92 19.39 0.31 5.45
C HIS A 92 19.86 0.64 4.04
N THR A 93 18.95 1.03 3.14
CA THR A 93 19.26 1.47 1.78
C THR A 93 18.87 2.93 1.61
N ARG A 94 19.75 3.75 1.01
CA ARG A 94 19.43 5.14 0.69
C ARG A 94 18.18 5.20 -0.19
N GLN A 95 17.27 6.15 0.11
CA GLN A 95 16.14 6.44 -0.76
C GLN A 95 16.61 6.67 -2.20
N PRO A 96 15.92 6.14 -3.22
CA PRO A 96 16.28 6.42 -4.60
C PRO A 96 16.13 7.92 -4.92
N GLY A 97 17.00 8.45 -5.79
CA GLY A 97 16.91 9.83 -6.27
C GLY A 97 15.81 10.05 -7.32
N ASN A 98 15.36 8.98 -7.98
CA ASN A 98 14.32 8.96 -9.01
C ASN A 98 13.50 7.67 -8.83
N LEU A 99 12.25 7.63 -9.27
CA LEU A 99 11.58 6.35 -9.53
C LEU A 99 12.07 5.72 -10.84
N PRO A 100 11.93 4.40 -11.03
CA PRO A 100 12.16 3.77 -12.33
C PRO A 100 11.28 4.39 -13.43
N ASP A 101 11.82 4.57 -14.64
CA ASP A 101 11.08 5.13 -15.78
C ASP A 101 9.92 4.21 -16.22
N THR A 102 10.01 2.93 -15.86
CA THR A 102 8.96 1.92 -16.08
C THR A 102 8.68 1.24 -14.75
N LEU A 103 7.44 1.37 -14.28
CA LEU A 103 6.98 0.72 -13.06
C LEU A 103 6.41 -0.66 -13.39
N SER A 104 6.76 -1.66 -12.57
CA SER A 104 6.12 -2.98 -12.59
C SER A 104 5.29 -3.09 -11.31
N LEU A 105 4.02 -2.71 -11.41
CA LEU A 105 3.09 -2.67 -10.27
C LEU A 105 2.18 -3.91 -10.30
N PRO A 106 1.80 -4.45 -9.12
CA PRO A 106 0.93 -5.63 -9.06
C PRO A 106 -0.52 -5.33 -9.46
N ALA A 107 -0.93 -4.06 -9.40
CA ALA A 107 -2.19 -3.52 -9.90
C ALA A 107 -2.09 -1.99 -10.04
N ASP A 108 -3.02 -1.36 -10.75
CA ASP A 108 -3.10 0.11 -10.83
C ASP A 108 -3.43 0.76 -9.48
N ALA A 109 -4.06 0.02 -8.57
CA ALA A 109 -4.13 0.42 -7.17
C ALA A 109 -3.99 -0.77 -6.23
N PHE A 110 -3.15 -0.61 -5.21
CA PHE A 110 -2.81 -1.65 -4.25
C PHE A 110 -2.35 -1.03 -2.94
N PHE A 111 -2.20 -1.84 -1.90
CA PHE A 111 -1.60 -1.41 -0.64
C PHE A 111 -0.22 -2.03 -0.48
N LEU A 112 0.81 -1.22 -0.27
CA LEU A 112 2.15 -1.68 0.10
C LEU A 112 2.31 -1.57 1.62
N HIS A 113 2.44 -2.71 2.27
CA HIS A 113 2.71 -2.80 3.70
C HIS A 113 4.22 -2.83 3.97
N VAL A 114 4.65 -1.99 4.91
CA VAL A 114 6.00 -1.96 5.46
C VAL A 114 5.90 -2.44 6.92
N PRO A 115 6.47 -3.61 7.27
CA PRO A 115 6.45 -4.10 8.64
C PRO A 115 6.94 -3.05 9.64
N CYS A 116 6.32 -3.01 10.82
CA CYS A 116 6.65 -2.10 11.93
C CYS A 116 6.46 -0.59 11.68
N GLU A 117 6.38 -0.12 10.42
CA GLU A 117 6.19 1.29 10.10
C GLU A 117 4.75 1.63 9.68
N GLY A 118 4.10 0.77 8.90
CA GLY A 118 2.74 0.98 8.39
C GLY A 118 2.59 0.57 6.93
N GLY A 119 2.32 1.52 6.05
CA GLY A 119 2.25 1.27 4.61
C GLY A 119 1.68 2.43 3.82
N ALA A 120 1.36 2.18 2.55
CA ALA A 120 0.76 3.17 1.67
C ALA A 120 -0.30 2.53 0.76
N PHE A 121 -1.43 3.20 0.60
CA PHE A 121 -2.24 3.00 -0.59
C PHE A 121 -1.54 3.67 -1.77
N ILE A 122 -1.36 2.93 -2.85
CA ILE A 122 -0.73 3.39 -4.07
C ILE A 122 -1.80 3.40 -5.15
N THR A 123 -1.98 4.53 -5.82
CA THR A 123 -2.82 4.64 -7.02
C THR A 123 -1.98 5.18 -8.17
N HIS A 124 -1.93 4.44 -9.25
CA HIS A 124 -1.17 4.75 -10.46
C HIS A 124 -2.03 5.56 -11.43
N GLN A 125 -1.48 6.67 -11.93
CA GLN A 125 -2.07 7.52 -12.96
C GLN A 125 -1.17 7.49 -14.20
N PRO A 126 -1.29 6.46 -15.06
CA PRO A 126 -0.38 6.25 -16.20
C PRO A 126 -0.33 7.44 -17.15
N GLU A 127 -1.50 8.03 -17.45
CA GLU A 127 -1.62 9.19 -18.35
C GLU A 127 -0.87 10.44 -17.85
N ARG A 128 -0.64 10.52 -16.54
CA ARG A 128 0.10 11.61 -15.89
C ARG A 128 1.49 11.18 -15.43
N ARG A 129 1.85 9.92 -15.68
CA ARG A 129 3.03 9.24 -15.14
C ARG A 129 3.27 9.60 -13.67
N ALA A 130 2.24 9.43 -12.86
CA ALA A 130 2.26 9.79 -11.45
C ALA A 130 1.73 8.66 -10.57
N LEU A 131 2.24 8.61 -9.34
CA LEU A 131 1.70 7.80 -8.25
C LEU A 131 1.13 8.73 -7.19
N LEU A 132 -0.08 8.42 -6.75
CA LEU A 132 -0.66 8.97 -5.54
C LEU A 132 -0.40 7.99 -4.41
N LEU A 133 0.27 8.46 -3.37
CA LEU A 133 0.62 7.72 -2.17
C LEU A 133 -0.20 8.28 -1.01
N THR A 134 -1.02 7.44 -0.40
CA THR A 134 -1.66 7.75 0.89
C THR A 134 -0.95 6.91 1.94
N LEU A 135 0.04 7.51 2.58
CA LEU A 135 0.84 6.91 3.65
C LEU A 135 -0.02 6.76 4.89
N VAL A 136 0.10 5.63 5.58
CA VAL A 136 -0.67 5.28 6.76
C VAL A 136 0.24 4.62 7.79
N ARG A 137 0.28 5.15 9.01
CA ARG A 137 1.13 4.60 10.09
C ARG A 137 0.63 3.24 10.58
N MET A 138 1.52 2.46 11.18
CA MET A 138 1.18 1.17 11.78
C MET A 138 0.07 1.28 12.84
N GLY A 139 0.05 2.38 13.61
CA GLY A 139 -0.97 2.65 14.64
C GLY A 139 -2.32 3.17 14.10
N PHE A 140 -2.50 3.28 12.79
CA PHE A 140 -3.72 3.84 12.19
C PHE A 140 -4.99 3.10 12.60
N ALA A 141 -6.02 3.85 12.98
CA ALA A 141 -7.35 3.36 13.34
C ALA A 141 -7.33 2.20 14.36
N PRO A 142 -6.74 2.42 15.56
CA PRO A 142 -6.70 1.40 16.59
C PRO A 142 -8.11 1.14 17.13
N ASP A 143 -8.32 -0.07 17.64
CA ASP A 143 -9.63 -0.49 18.16
C ASP A 143 -10.12 0.45 19.27
N GLY A 144 -11.40 0.83 19.19
CA GLY A 144 -12.04 1.68 20.20
C GLY A 144 -11.74 3.18 20.07
N VAL A 145 -10.90 3.61 19.13
CA VAL A 145 -10.67 5.04 18.86
C VAL A 145 -11.65 5.54 17.80
N ASN A 146 -12.25 6.71 18.05
CA ASN A 146 -13.13 7.35 17.09
C ASN A 146 -12.33 7.72 15.85
N TRP A 147 -12.81 7.29 14.68
CA TRP A 147 -12.17 7.52 13.39
C TRP A 147 -11.89 9.00 13.10
N LEU A 148 -12.68 9.91 13.68
CA LEU A 148 -12.51 11.36 13.56
C LEU A 148 -11.21 11.90 14.18
N GLN A 149 -10.60 11.17 15.11
CA GLN A 149 -9.40 11.59 15.83
C GLN A 149 -8.09 11.07 15.21
N ALA A 150 -8.15 10.31 14.11
CA ALA A 150 -7.00 9.60 13.54
C ALA A 150 -6.31 10.33 12.36
N ALA A 151 -6.57 11.62 12.17
CA ALA A 151 -6.10 12.38 11.02
C ALA A 151 -4.57 12.57 10.95
N ASP A 152 -3.91 12.53 12.10
CA ASP A 152 -2.45 12.61 12.29
C ASP A 152 -1.71 11.33 11.82
N GLN A 153 -2.44 10.26 11.53
CA GLN A 153 -1.87 8.96 11.16
C GLN A 153 -1.82 8.74 9.63
N VAL A 154 -1.97 9.81 8.83
CA VAL A 154 -2.03 9.75 7.37
C VAL A 154 -1.30 10.92 6.73
N GLU A 155 -0.57 10.67 5.64
CA GLU A 155 0.08 11.68 4.82
C GLU A 155 -0.17 11.44 3.33
N LEU A 156 -0.35 12.51 2.56
CA LEU A 156 -0.66 12.46 1.14
C LEU A 156 0.53 12.95 0.32
N VAL A 157 1.11 12.06 -0.49
CA VAL A 157 2.26 12.38 -1.34
C VAL A 157 1.92 12.04 -2.79
N ARG A 158 2.25 12.96 -3.70
CA ARG A 158 2.19 12.69 -5.14
C ARG A 158 3.61 12.70 -5.68
N VAL A 159 3.96 11.66 -6.43
CA VAL A 159 5.27 11.54 -7.10
C VAL A 159 5.08 11.30 -8.59
N GLU A 160 5.85 12.02 -9.40
CA GLU A 160 5.88 11.92 -10.86
C GLU A 160 7.17 11.22 -11.33
N TYR A 161 7.09 10.54 -12.47
CA TYR A 161 8.22 9.88 -13.11
C TYR A 161 8.15 9.97 -14.65
N PRO A 162 9.29 10.03 -15.37
CA PRO A 162 10.63 10.19 -14.83
C PRO A 162 10.83 11.59 -14.22
N GLY A 163 11.69 11.69 -13.20
CA GLY A 163 11.92 12.96 -12.50
C GLY A 163 12.66 12.76 -11.19
N GLU A 164 13.31 13.80 -10.69
CA GLU A 164 13.98 13.77 -9.38
C GLU A 164 12.95 13.81 -8.26
N LEU A 165 13.15 12.95 -7.25
CA LEU A 165 12.26 12.88 -6.11
C LEU A 165 12.50 14.01 -5.11
N ALA A 166 13.75 14.45 -4.91
CA ALA A 166 14.07 15.42 -3.86
C ALA A 166 13.24 16.73 -3.91
N PRO A 167 13.03 17.37 -5.08
CA PRO A 167 12.18 18.57 -5.14
C PRO A 167 10.70 18.29 -4.83
N GLN A 168 10.21 17.10 -5.20
CA GLN A 168 8.80 16.71 -5.02
C GLN A 168 8.47 16.37 -3.57
N LEU A 169 9.47 15.93 -2.80
CA LEU A 169 9.32 15.47 -1.42
C LEU A 169 9.66 16.54 -0.38
N LYS A 170 10.04 17.74 -0.81
CA LYS A 170 10.54 18.81 0.06
C LYS A 170 9.53 19.23 1.15
N GLU A 171 8.25 19.23 0.81
CA GLU A 171 7.17 19.67 1.71
C GLU A 171 6.61 18.53 2.58
N VAL A 172 7.09 17.29 2.41
CA VAL A 172 6.67 16.17 3.25
C VAL A 172 7.26 16.35 4.65
N ALA A 173 6.40 16.26 5.67
CA ALA A 173 6.84 16.45 7.04
C ALA A 173 7.87 15.38 7.46
N ALA A 174 8.90 15.79 8.19
CA ALA A 174 10.09 14.97 8.46
C ALA A 174 9.77 13.63 9.15
N GLU A 175 8.71 13.58 9.96
CA GLU A 175 8.23 12.39 10.64
C GLU A 175 7.73 11.28 9.69
N TRP A 176 7.42 11.62 8.43
CA TRP A 176 7.00 10.66 7.40
C TRP A 176 8.15 10.14 6.53
N ASN A 177 9.34 10.74 6.64
CA ASN A 177 10.47 10.42 5.75
C ASN A 177 10.89 8.95 5.84
N GLY A 178 10.81 8.33 7.02
CA GLY A 178 11.11 6.90 7.19
C GLY A 178 10.19 6.03 6.34
N LEU A 179 8.88 6.11 6.60
CA LEU A 179 7.88 5.32 5.89
C LEU A 179 7.87 5.63 4.40
N LEU A 180 7.99 6.90 4.03
CA LEU A 180 8.05 7.32 2.63
C LEU A 180 9.27 6.71 1.92
N ALA A 181 10.46 6.75 2.55
CA ALA A 181 11.65 6.13 2.00
C ALA A 181 11.47 4.61 1.84
N SER A 182 10.90 3.93 2.84
CA SER A 182 10.59 2.50 2.78
C SER A 182 9.60 2.17 1.65
N VAL A 183 8.57 2.98 1.45
CA VAL A 183 7.59 2.83 0.34
C VAL A 183 8.25 3.05 -1.02
N LEU A 184 9.04 4.11 -1.18
CA LEU A 184 9.75 4.41 -2.44
C LEU A 184 10.81 3.34 -2.76
N ASN A 185 11.54 2.86 -1.76
CA ASN A 185 12.45 1.72 -1.87
C ASN A 185 11.69 0.46 -2.29
N GLY A 186 10.53 0.18 -1.68
CA GLY A 186 9.67 -0.95 -2.06
C GLY A 186 9.17 -0.86 -3.50
N LEU A 187 8.73 0.33 -3.94
CA LEU A 187 8.34 0.58 -5.34
C LEU A 187 9.50 0.35 -6.31
N ALA A 188 10.70 0.86 -6.01
CA ALA A 188 11.90 0.61 -6.81
C ALA A 188 12.32 -0.88 -6.79
N MET A 189 12.05 -1.59 -5.69
CA MET A 189 12.32 -3.02 -5.55
C MET A 189 11.43 -3.86 -6.46
N MET A 190 10.17 -3.46 -6.65
CA MET A 190 9.20 -4.18 -7.50
C MET A 190 9.64 -4.28 -8.97
N THR A 191 10.55 -3.43 -9.42
CA THR A 191 11.12 -3.51 -10.78
C THR A 191 12.37 -4.37 -10.86
N GLN A 192 12.86 -4.92 -9.75
CA GLN A 192 14.09 -5.69 -9.71
C GLN A 192 13.84 -7.15 -10.09
N PRO A 193 14.65 -7.75 -10.98
CA PRO A 193 14.46 -9.14 -11.40
C PRO A 193 14.68 -10.16 -10.28
N ARG A 194 15.40 -9.78 -9.22
CA ARG A 194 15.66 -10.62 -8.04
C ARG A 194 14.49 -10.67 -7.05
N LEU A 195 13.49 -9.81 -7.19
CA LEU A 195 12.34 -9.80 -6.31
C LEU A 195 11.41 -10.97 -6.66
N LYS A 196 11.15 -11.83 -5.68
CA LYS A 196 10.13 -12.88 -5.76
C LYS A 196 8.82 -12.35 -5.17
N LEU A 197 7.73 -12.54 -5.91
CA LEU A 197 6.38 -12.25 -5.45
C LEU A 197 5.67 -13.57 -5.13
N VAL A 198 5.44 -13.81 -3.85
CA VAL A 198 4.85 -15.07 -3.36
C VAL A 198 3.47 -14.78 -2.78
N ARG A 199 2.42 -15.40 -3.35
CA ARG A 199 1.05 -15.24 -2.86
C ARG A 199 0.76 -16.27 -1.78
N GLU A 200 0.50 -15.80 -0.58
CA GLU A 200 0.19 -16.63 0.58
C GLU A 200 -1.00 -16.05 1.34
N TRP A 201 -1.68 -16.88 2.13
CA TRP A 201 -2.69 -16.38 3.06
C TRP A 201 -2.00 -15.74 4.26
N GLU A 202 -2.70 -14.80 4.90
CA GLU A 202 -2.25 -14.20 6.16
C GLU A 202 -1.83 -15.27 7.18
N SER A 203 -0.77 -15.01 7.94
CA SER A 203 -0.23 -15.96 8.92
C SER A 203 -1.21 -16.31 10.03
N ALA A 204 -2.21 -15.46 10.27
CA ALA A 204 -3.29 -15.70 11.23
C ALA A 204 -4.42 -16.60 10.69
N ALA A 205 -4.42 -16.91 9.38
CA ALA A 205 -5.43 -17.76 8.77
C ALA A 205 -5.33 -19.21 9.30
N PRO A 206 -6.45 -19.89 9.59
CA PRO A 206 -6.44 -21.27 10.05
C PRO A 206 -5.72 -22.20 9.06
N SER A 207 -4.70 -22.90 9.53
CA SER A 207 -3.85 -23.77 8.70
C SER A 207 -4.66 -24.86 7.97
N GLU A 208 -5.69 -25.40 8.60
CA GLU A 208 -6.61 -26.37 8.00
C GLU A 208 -7.32 -25.81 6.76
N TRP A 209 -7.77 -24.55 6.81
CA TRP A 209 -8.45 -23.91 5.69
C TRP A 209 -7.47 -23.54 4.58
N VAL A 210 -6.27 -23.07 4.95
CA VAL A 210 -5.19 -22.79 3.99
C VAL A 210 -4.78 -24.07 3.25
N ALA A 211 -4.60 -25.18 3.96
CA ALA A 211 -4.32 -26.48 3.35
C ALA A 211 -5.44 -26.94 2.41
N ALA A 212 -6.71 -26.71 2.78
CA ALA A 212 -7.86 -27.03 1.94
C ALA A 212 -7.95 -26.17 0.67
N VAL A 213 -7.45 -24.93 0.67
CA VAL A 213 -7.31 -24.11 -0.55
C VAL A 213 -6.29 -24.71 -1.52
N ALA A 214 -5.25 -25.38 -1.01
CA ALA A 214 -4.23 -26.06 -1.80
C ALA A 214 -4.60 -27.52 -2.16
N HIS A 215 -5.86 -27.95 -1.93
CA HIS A 215 -6.26 -29.33 -2.15
C HIS A 215 -5.95 -29.78 -3.59
N PRO A 216 -5.22 -30.90 -3.80
CA PRO A 216 -4.62 -31.23 -5.10
C PRO A 216 -5.66 -31.49 -6.20
N SER A 217 -6.72 -32.25 -5.91
CA SER A 217 -7.64 -32.75 -6.94
C SER A 217 -9.06 -32.16 -6.91
N CYS A 218 -9.52 -31.55 -5.82
CA CYS A 218 -10.92 -31.13 -5.67
C CYS A 218 -11.12 -29.61 -5.77
N ALA A 219 -11.53 -29.12 -6.94
CA ALA A 219 -11.82 -27.70 -7.16
C ALA A 219 -12.92 -27.15 -6.24
N LYS A 220 -13.96 -27.94 -5.96
CA LYS A 220 -15.05 -27.55 -5.05
C LYS A 220 -14.54 -27.32 -3.62
N THR A 221 -13.63 -28.16 -3.14
CA THR A 221 -12.99 -27.98 -1.82
C THR A 221 -12.16 -26.70 -1.80
N ARG A 222 -11.34 -26.46 -2.84
CA ARG A 222 -10.53 -25.23 -2.94
C ARG A 222 -11.40 -23.98 -2.90
N GLN A 223 -12.48 -23.95 -3.70
CA GLN A 223 -13.38 -22.80 -3.77
C GLN A 223 -14.13 -22.59 -2.45
N LYS A 224 -14.61 -23.67 -1.81
CA LYS A 224 -15.29 -23.60 -0.51
C LYS A 224 -14.36 -23.04 0.57
N ALA A 225 -13.14 -23.58 0.68
CA ALA A 225 -12.15 -23.14 1.67
C ALA A 225 -11.73 -21.68 1.45
N ARG A 226 -11.51 -21.28 0.19
CA ARG A 226 -11.23 -19.89 -0.18
C ARG A 226 -12.38 -18.98 0.25
N GLY A 227 -13.62 -19.37 -0.03
CA GLY A 227 -14.81 -18.62 0.40
C GLY A 227 -14.94 -18.50 1.91
N GLN A 228 -14.58 -19.55 2.66
CA GLN A 228 -14.56 -19.53 4.13
C GLN A 228 -13.52 -18.55 4.68
N LEU A 229 -12.29 -18.57 4.15
CA LEU A 229 -11.23 -17.64 4.55
C LEU A 229 -11.63 -16.19 4.30
N LEU A 230 -12.13 -15.88 3.09
CA LEU A 230 -12.57 -14.53 2.73
C LEU A 230 -13.76 -14.06 3.60
N LYS A 231 -14.72 -14.96 3.89
CA LYS A 231 -15.86 -14.64 4.75
C LYS A 231 -15.43 -14.37 6.20
N ALA A 232 -14.38 -15.04 6.67
CA ALA A 232 -13.79 -14.83 7.98
C ALA A 232 -12.86 -13.59 8.04
N GLY A 233 -12.66 -12.88 6.93
CA GLY A 233 -11.90 -11.64 6.88
C GLY A 233 -10.41 -11.81 6.57
N PHE A 234 -9.93 -13.04 6.30
CA PHE A 234 -8.55 -13.27 5.91
C PHE A 234 -8.31 -12.89 4.44
N GLY A 235 -7.20 -12.23 4.18
CA GLY A 235 -6.73 -11.86 2.84
C GLY A 235 -5.69 -12.82 2.26
N GLU A 236 -5.58 -12.80 0.94
CA GLU A 236 -4.36 -13.26 0.25
C GLU A 236 -3.40 -12.08 0.12
N ILE A 237 -2.17 -12.30 0.56
CA ILE A 237 -1.11 -11.30 0.60
C ILE A 237 -0.04 -11.69 -0.40
N THR A 238 0.47 -10.71 -1.15
CA THR A 238 1.62 -10.89 -2.03
C THR A 238 2.88 -10.48 -1.28
N PHE A 239 3.65 -11.46 -0.79
CA PHE A 239 4.92 -11.24 -0.12
C PHE A 239 6.01 -10.93 -1.14
N CYS A 240 6.66 -9.78 -0.94
CA CYS A 240 7.82 -9.31 -1.69
C CYS A 240 9.08 -9.82 -0.97
N ARG A 241 9.78 -10.78 -1.58
CA ARG A 241 10.92 -11.48 -0.97
C ARG A 241 12.16 -11.40 -1.85
N VAL A 242 13.31 -11.27 -1.20
CA VAL A 242 14.62 -11.45 -1.83
C VAL A 242 15.35 -12.50 -1.01
N GLU A 243 15.84 -13.54 -1.68
CA GLU A 243 16.59 -14.60 -1.03
C GLU A 243 18.00 -14.14 -0.65
N ASP A 244 18.60 -14.83 0.31
CA ASP A 244 20.00 -14.66 0.74
C ASP A 244 20.37 -13.24 1.21
N LEU A 245 19.42 -12.52 1.81
CA LEU A 245 19.73 -11.26 2.48
C LEU A 245 20.43 -11.51 3.83
N PRO A 246 21.52 -10.77 4.15
CA PRO A 246 22.14 -10.83 5.47
C PRO A 246 21.14 -10.40 6.56
N ALA A 247 21.35 -10.88 7.78
CA ALA A 247 20.65 -10.32 8.93
C ALA A 247 21.06 -8.85 9.14
N GLN A 248 20.14 -8.02 9.63
CA GLN A 248 20.36 -6.59 9.81
C GLN A 248 21.64 -6.25 10.58
N ALA A 249 21.98 -7.04 11.61
CA ALA A 249 23.17 -6.85 12.44
C ALA A 249 24.50 -6.95 11.67
N ALA A 250 24.49 -7.52 10.46
CA ALA A 250 25.68 -7.63 9.62
C ALA A 250 25.98 -6.36 8.81
N TYR A 251 25.01 -5.44 8.66
CA TYR A 251 25.15 -4.27 7.80
C TYR A 251 26.16 -3.25 8.34
N GLY A 252 27.38 -3.27 7.81
CA GLY A 252 28.42 -2.27 8.02
C GLY A 252 28.38 -1.12 7.02
N ALA A 253 27.78 -1.33 5.84
CA ALA A 253 27.65 -0.32 4.78
C ALA A 253 26.21 -0.20 4.27
N GLN A 254 25.77 1.05 4.08
CA GLN A 254 24.44 1.36 3.56
C GLN A 254 24.29 0.92 2.10
N GLY A 255 23.15 0.31 1.77
CA GLY A 255 22.77 0.02 0.40
C GLY A 255 22.44 1.29 -0.39
N TYR A 256 22.43 1.20 -1.72
CA TYR A 256 22.07 2.32 -2.59
C TYR A 256 21.49 1.87 -3.93
N TRP A 257 20.92 2.83 -4.67
CA TRP A 257 20.39 2.62 -6.01
C TRP A 257 21.34 3.20 -7.05
N ARG A 258 21.74 2.38 -8.02
CA ARG A 258 22.50 2.84 -9.18
C ARG A 258 21.56 3.00 -10.37
N ARG A 259 21.53 4.19 -10.96
CA ARG A 259 20.84 4.42 -12.23
C ARG A 259 21.67 3.85 -13.37
N GLN A 260 21.06 3.05 -14.24
CA GLN A 260 21.68 2.47 -15.42
C GLN A 260 20.84 2.83 -16.65
N SER A 261 21.42 3.56 -17.59
CA SER A 261 20.77 3.84 -18.87
C SER A 261 20.79 2.61 -19.78
N PHE A 262 19.74 2.42 -20.57
CA PHE A 262 19.59 1.31 -21.52
C PHE A 262 18.68 1.73 -22.70
N GLY A 263 18.57 0.86 -23.71
CA GLY A 263 17.81 1.12 -24.95
C GLY A 263 18.61 1.87 -26.01
N GLU A 264 18.02 2.04 -27.19
CA GLU A 264 18.57 2.90 -28.26
C GLU A 264 18.73 4.33 -27.73
N ASP A 265 19.85 4.95 -28.08
CA ASP A 265 20.26 6.29 -27.61
C ASP A 265 20.30 6.50 -26.09
N LYS A 266 20.27 5.43 -25.28
CA LYS A 266 20.21 5.50 -23.80
C LYS A 266 18.99 6.30 -23.30
N ALA A 267 17.90 6.30 -24.07
CA ALA A 267 16.69 7.08 -23.79
C ALA A 267 15.91 6.59 -22.54
N HIS A 268 16.23 5.39 -22.04
CA HIS A 268 15.59 4.81 -20.85
C HIS A 268 16.59 4.60 -19.72
N SER A 269 16.10 4.65 -18.50
CA SER A 269 16.88 4.35 -17.31
C SER A 269 16.15 3.38 -16.37
N ARG A 270 16.93 2.45 -15.81
CA ARG A 270 16.47 1.56 -14.75
C ARG A 270 17.28 1.79 -13.50
N LEU A 271 16.71 1.43 -12.35
CA LEU A 271 17.43 1.36 -11.10
C LEU A 271 17.96 -0.06 -10.90
N VAL A 272 19.19 -0.16 -10.42
CA VAL A 272 19.82 -1.40 -9.98
C VAL A 272 20.11 -1.26 -8.49
N TRP A 273 19.55 -2.16 -7.69
CA TRP A 273 19.79 -2.16 -6.25
C TRP A 273 21.16 -2.76 -5.91
N VAL A 274 21.94 -2.02 -5.13
CA VAL A 274 23.11 -2.52 -4.42
C VAL A 274 22.71 -2.69 -2.95
N ALA A 275 22.55 -3.96 -2.55
CA ALA A 275 22.11 -4.30 -1.20
C ALA A 275 23.13 -3.84 -0.14
N PRO A 276 22.67 -3.48 1.07
CA PRO A 276 23.55 -3.23 2.21
C PRO A 276 24.40 -4.48 2.50
N ARG A 277 25.60 -4.25 3.03
CA ARG A 277 26.58 -5.30 3.36
C ARG A 277 27.02 -5.17 4.78
#